data_AF-A0A1V9ZR77-F1
#
_entry.id   AF-A0A1V9ZR77-F1
#
_cell.length_a   1.000
_cell.length_b   1.000
_cell.length_c   1.000
_cell.angle_alpha   90.00
_cell.angle_beta   90.00
_cell.angle_gamma   90.00
#
_symmetry.space_group_name_H-M   'P 1'
#
loop_
_entity.id
_entity.type
_entity.pdbx_description
1 polymer ?
#
loop_
_entity_poly.entity_id
_entity_poly.type
_entity_poly.pdbx_seq_one_letter_code
_entity_poly.pdbx_strand_id
1 'polypeptide(L)'
;MMFSTHTSFTQLGFRTDTPLPTAWTIFWKIIVFAILEDFYNYWIHRLLHWKVIYKYVHRLHHEIATPIAFSSEYVHPIETFVVGLGTFLGPFLLTRHLLTFWVWIAVRTMQSVECHLGYDLPLSLTSWIPFWGGPVHHDFHHIKPDCNYSTFFTIWDWVFGTDIKFREAQHIKYITGKSSWSDIIYKLGLASYVNNSQSEKEKKGN
;
A
#
# COMPACT_ATOMS: atom_id res chain seq x y z
N MET A 1 23.46 -11.00 -18.06
CA MET A 1 22.67 -10.94 -16.82
C MET A 1 21.48 -11.92 -16.79
N MET A 2 20.91 -12.37 -17.92
CA MET A 2 19.77 -13.31 -17.93
C MET A 2 20.11 -14.79 -17.64
N PHE A 3 21.34 -15.27 -17.90
CA PHE A 3 21.69 -16.67 -17.58
C PHE A 3 21.90 -16.92 -16.07
N SER A 4 22.26 -15.89 -15.31
CA SER A 4 22.41 -16.03 -13.85
C SER A 4 21.05 -16.11 -13.16
N THR A 5 20.03 -15.39 -13.65
CA THR A 5 18.73 -15.32 -12.98
C THR A 5 17.99 -16.66 -13.00
N HIS A 6 17.97 -17.37 -14.13
CA HIS A 6 17.33 -18.69 -14.19
C HIS A 6 17.95 -19.68 -13.18
N THR A 7 19.28 -19.77 -13.16
CA THR A 7 20.01 -20.65 -12.23
C THR A 7 19.82 -20.24 -10.78
N SER A 8 19.79 -18.94 -10.46
CA SER A 8 19.48 -18.46 -9.10
C SER A 8 18.06 -18.86 -8.68
N PHE A 9 17.07 -18.67 -9.54
CA PHE A 9 15.68 -19.00 -9.24
C PHE A 9 15.48 -20.51 -9.06
N THR A 10 16.13 -21.35 -9.88
CA THR A 10 16.06 -22.81 -9.71
C THR A 10 16.76 -23.27 -8.44
N GLN A 11 17.89 -22.67 -8.05
CA GLN A 11 18.55 -22.94 -6.76
C GLN A 11 17.67 -22.56 -5.56
N LEU A 12 16.83 -21.53 -5.70
CA LEU A 12 15.83 -21.14 -4.71
C LEU A 12 14.56 -22.03 -4.76
N GLY A 13 14.52 -23.02 -5.64
CA GLY A 13 13.43 -23.99 -5.78
C GLY A 13 12.24 -23.50 -6.60
N PHE A 14 12.40 -22.43 -7.38
CA PHE A 14 11.41 -22.06 -8.39
C PHE A 14 11.56 -22.92 -9.64
N ARG A 15 10.42 -23.21 -10.25
CA ARG A 15 10.31 -24.02 -11.45
C ARG A 15 9.57 -23.25 -12.55
N THR A 16 9.84 -23.65 -13.78
CA THR A 16 9.28 -23.11 -15.02
C THR A 16 8.65 -24.21 -15.89
N ASP A 17 8.49 -25.41 -15.32
CA ASP A 17 8.00 -26.60 -16.01
C ASP A 17 6.47 -26.65 -16.08
N THR A 18 5.98 -27.47 -16.99
CA THR A 18 4.56 -27.77 -17.13
C THR A 18 4.12 -28.86 -16.14
N PRO A 19 2.84 -28.88 -15.72
CA PRO A 19 1.76 -27.96 -16.11
C PRO A 19 1.88 -26.59 -15.41
N LEU A 20 1.51 -25.53 -16.13
CA LEU A 20 1.46 -24.19 -15.57
C LEU A 20 0.39 -24.10 -14.46
N PRO A 21 0.57 -23.25 -13.44
CA PRO A 21 -0.46 -22.95 -12.46
C PRO A 21 -1.71 -22.43 -13.17
N THR A 22 -2.88 -22.90 -12.75
CA THR A 22 -4.14 -22.40 -13.30
C THR A 22 -4.33 -20.92 -12.94
N ALA A 23 -5.07 -20.18 -13.77
CA ALA A 23 -5.38 -18.77 -13.49
C ALA A 23 -6.02 -18.58 -12.09
N TRP A 24 -6.87 -19.53 -11.68
CA TRP A 24 -7.47 -19.55 -10.35
C TRP A 24 -6.44 -19.70 -9.22
N THR A 25 -5.44 -20.57 -9.40
CA THR A 25 -4.36 -20.74 -8.43
C THR A 25 -3.52 -19.48 -8.33
N ILE A 26 -3.23 -18.83 -9.46
CA ILE A 26 -2.50 -17.56 -9.48
C ILE A 26 -3.31 -16.50 -8.72
N PHE A 27 -4.58 -16.31 -9.09
CA PHE A 27 -5.46 -15.30 -8.50
C PHE A 27 -5.49 -15.36 -6.96
N TRP A 28 -5.77 -16.52 -6.36
CA TRP A 28 -5.82 -16.64 -4.90
C TRP A 28 -4.46 -16.45 -4.24
N LYS A 29 -3.39 -16.92 -4.88
CA LYS A 29 -2.03 -16.68 -4.37
C LYS A 29 -1.71 -15.19 -4.35
N ILE A 30 -2.07 -14.44 -5.39
CA ILE A 30 -1.88 -12.99 -5.44
C ILE A 30 -2.63 -12.30 -4.30
N ILE A 31 -3.88 -12.69 -4.01
CA ILE A 31 -4.64 -12.14 -2.87
C ILE A 31 -3.93 -12.43 -1.55
N VAL A 32 -3.49 -13.67 -1.33
CA VAL A 32 -2.78 -14.05 -0.09
C VAL A 32 -1.46 -13.29 0.03
N PHE A 33 -0.73 -13.10 -1.07
CA PHE A 33 0.53 -12.35 -1.06
C PHE A 33 0.28 -10.89 -0.72
N ALA A 34 -0.76 -10.28 -1.29
CA ALA A 34 -1.16 -8.91 -0.96
C ALA A 34 -1.47 -8.74 0.52
N ILE A 35 -2.23 -9.66 1.13
CA ILE A 35 -2.57 -9.57 2.57
C ILE A 35 -1.32 -9.71 3.45
N LEU A 36 -0.44 -10.68 3.13
CA LEU A 36 0.79 -10.91 3.90
C LEU A 36 1.77 -9.72 3.79
N GLU A 37 1.96 -9.23 2.57
CA GLU A 37 2.84 -8.10 2.28
C GLU A 37 2.30 -6.81 2.90
N ASP A 38 1.00 -6.54 2.80
CA ASP A 38 0.36 -5.35 3.36
C ASP A 38 0.49 -5.29 4.88
N PHE A 39 0.22 -6.41 5.59
CA PHE A 39 0.42 -6.47 7.04
C PHE A 39 1.87 -6.24 7.44
N TYR A 40 2.82 -6.89 6.76
CA TYR A 40 4.25 -6.70 7.01
C TYR A 40 4.66 -5.24 6.78
N ASN A 41 4.26 -4.67 5.64
CA ASN A 41 4.65 -3.32 5.26
C ASN A 41 4.04 -2.25 6.16
N TYR A 42 2.82 -2.44 6.67
CA TYR A 42 2.25 -1.53 7.66
C TYR A 42 3.20 -1.33 8.85
N TRP A 43 3.72 -2.43 9.42
CA TRP A 43 4.62 -2.37 10.56
C TRP A 43 6.01 -1.86 10.21
N ILE A 44 6.57 -2.30 9.08
CA ILE A 44 7.87 -1.81 8.62
C ILE A 44 7.82 -0.32 8.31
N HIS A 45 6.77 0.15 7.62
CA HIS A 45 6.62 1.56 7.31
C HIS A 45 6.48 2.39 8.59
N ARG A 46 5.68 1.94 9.56
CA ARG A 46 5.61 2.57 10.88
C ARG A 46 6.96 2.59 11.61
N LEU A 47 7.76 1.53 11.50
CA LEU A 47 9.12 1.47 12.04
C LEU A 47 10.07 2.44 11.32
N LEU A 48 9.96 2.56 10.00
CA LEU A 48 10.73 3.51 9.19
C LEU A 48 10.49 4.96 9.61
N HIS A 49 9.30 5.27 10.13
CA HIS A 49 8.95 6.58 10.72
C HIS A 49 9.44 6.79 12.15
N TRP A 50 10.08 5.80 12.76
CA TRP A 50 10.71 6.02 14.06
C TRP A 50 11.88 7.00 13.90
N LYS A 51 11.89 8.08 14.72
CA LYS A 51 12.77 9.26 14.60
C LYS A 51 14.19 9.01 14.09
N VAL A 52 14.87 7.98 14.63
CA VAL A 52 16.25 7.67 14.24
C VAL A 52 16.28 7.06 12.83
N ILE A 53 15.46 6.05 12.57
CA ILE A 53 15.40 5.37 11.27
C ILE A 53 14.93 6.35 10.20
N TYR A 54 13.89 7.14 10.49
CA TYR A 54 13.37 8.16 9.57
C TYR A 54 14.49 9.09 9.10
N LYS A 55 15.24 9.66 10.04
CA LYS A 55 16.30 10.64 9.74
C LYS A 55 17.34 10.12 8.75
N TYR A 56 17.68 8.84 8.80
CA TYR A 56 18.78 8.26 8.04
C TYR A 56 18.34 7.41 6.84
N VAL A 57 17.12 6.87 6.85
CA VAL A 57 16.63 5.93 5.84
C VAL A 57 15.45 6.51 5.10
N HIS A 58 14.36 6.80 5.81
CA HIS A 58 13.07 7.10 5.16
C HIS A 58 12.87 8.57 4.78
N ARG A 59 13.69 9.48 5.32
CA ARG A 59 13.64 10.91 4.99
C ARG A 59 13.89 11.16 3.49
N LEU A 60 14.70 10.34 2.83
CA LEU A 60 14.97 10.46 1.39
C LEU A 60 13.69 10.28 0.58
N HIS A 61 12.88 9.28 0.95
CA HIS A 61 11.59 9.02 0.33
C HIS A 61 10.63 10.21 0.49
N HIS A 62 10.60 10.79 1.71
CA HIS A 62 9.78 11.96 2.06
C HIS A 62 10.35 13.31 1.59
N GLU A 63 11.46 13.33 0.85
CA GLU A 63 11.99 14.57 0.26
C GLU A 63 11.03 15.14 -0.79
N ILE A 64 10.27 14.27 -1.45
CA ILE A 64 9.28 14.61 -2.47
C ILE A 64 7.89 14.66 -1.81
N ALA A 65 7.54 15.81 -1.24
CA ALA A 65 6.28 15.99 -0.52
C ALA A 65 5.00 15.76 -1.36
N THR A 66 5.11 15.83 -2.70
CA THR A 66 4.04 15.49 -3.63
C THR A 66 4.56 14.40 -4.57
N PRO A 67 4.31 13.12 -4.24
CA PRO A 67 4.81 11.99 -4.99
C PRO A 67 4.44 12.03 -6.47
N ILE A 68 5.36 11.52 -7.28
CA ILE A 68 5.14 11.14 -8.67
C ILE A 68 5.51 9.66 -8.84
N ALA A 69 5.09 9.02 -9.94
CA ALA A 69 5.38 7.60 -10.20
C ALA A 69 6.84 7.19 -9.87
N PHE A 70 7.82 7.99 -10.28
CA PHE A 70 9.24 7.72 -10.02
C PHE A 70 9.66 7.79 -8.55
N SER A 71 8.95 8.57 -7.73
CA SER A 71 9.23 8.68 -6.29
C SER A 71 8.98 7.38 -5.53
N SER A 72 8.17 6.46 -6.08
CA SER A 72 7.96 5.11 -5.52
C SER A 72 9.25 4.31 -5.39
N GLU A 73 10.24 4.57 -6.26
CA GLU A 73 11.54 3.88 -6.26
C GLU A 73 12.69 4.83 -5.84
N TYR A 74 12.39 6.10 -5.55
CA TYR A 74 13.37 7.06 -4.99
C TYR A 74 13.46 6.88 -3.47
N VAL A 75 14.10 5.78 -3.08
CA VAL A 75 14.17 5.32 -1.69
C VAL A 75 15.60 4.94 -1.31
N HIS A 76 15.89 4.93 -0.01
CA HIS A 76 17.22 4.53 0.47
C HIS A 76 17.43 3.02 0.26
N PRO A 77 18.63 2.52 -0.09
CA PRO A 77 18.83 1.09 -0.35
C PRO A 77 18.42 0.15 0.79
N ILE A 78 18.59 0.59 2.05
CA ILE A 78 18.11 -0.15 3.23
C ILE A 78 16.59 -0.26 3.23
N GLU A 79 15.88 0.80 2.85
CA GLU A 79 14.42 0.80 2.72
C GLU A 79 13.98 -0.19 1.65
N THR A 80 14.59 -0.12 0.46
CA THR A 80 14.35 -1.09 -0.63
C THR A 80 14.54 -2.52 -0.14
N PHE A 81 15.58 -2.78 0.64
CA PHE A 81 15.85 -4.11 1.16
C PHE A 81 14.77 -4.56 2.15
N VAL A 82 14.45 -3.77 3.17
CA VAL A 82 13.50 -4.18 4.23
C VAL A 82 12.06 -4.25 3.73
N VAL A 83 11.63 -3.34 2.87
CA VAL A 83 10.33 -3.37 2.19
C VAL A 83 10.29 -4.55 1.21
N GLY A 84 11.37 -4.75 0.45
CA GLY A 84 11.53 -5.85 -0.49
C GLY A 84 11.39 -7.23 0.15
N LEU A 85 11.90 -7.43 1.38
CA LEU A 85 11.69 -8.67 2.13
C LEU A 85 10.20 -9.01 2.26
N GLY A 86 9.36 -8.02 2.56
CA GLY A 86 7.89 -8.15 2.63
C GLY A 86 7.28 -8.62 1.32
N THR A 87 7.65 -7.98 0.21
CA THR A 87 7.23 -8.34 -1.15
C THR A 87 7.55 -9.80 -1.48
N PHE A 88 8.65 -10.34 -0.96
CA PHE A 88 9.06 -11.70 -1.25
C PHE A 88 8.54 -12.77 -0.28
N LEU A 89 7.98 -12.40 0.88
CA LEU A 89 7.46 -13.34 1.89
C LEU A 89 6.45 -14.32 1.28
N GLY A 90 5.37 -13.80 0.67
CA GLY A 90 4.31 -14.63 0.09
C GLY A 90 4.82 -15.60 -0.97
N PRO A 91 5.52 -15.13 -2.02
CA PRO A 91 6.06 -16.00 -3.05
C PRO A 91 7.00 -17.09 -2.53
N PHE A 92 7.95 -16.78 -1.64
CA PHE A 92 8.89 -17.78 -1.13
C PHE A 92 8.22 -18.83 -0.24
N LEU A 93 7.16 -18.46 0.49
CA LEU A 93 6.45 -19.39 1.37
C LEU A 93 5.45 -20.27 0.60
N LEU A 94 4.80 -19.74 -0.43
CA LEU A 94 3.54 -20.31 -0.93
C LEU A 94 3.53 -20.58 -2.44
N THR A 95 4.58 -20.26 -3.19
CA THR A 95 4.71 -20.69 -4.58
C THR A 95 6.08 -21.23 -4.93
N ARG A 96 6.11 -22.16 -5.88
CA ARG A 96 7.32 -22.73 -6.47
C ARG A 96 7.32 -22.56 -7.98
N HIS A 97 6.34 -21.86 -8.55
CA HIS A 97 6.28 -21.63 -9.98
C HIS A 97 6.57 -20.16 -10.31
N LEU A 98 7.53 -19.95 -11.20
CA LEU A 98 8.09 -18.63 -11.52
C LEU A 98 7.06 -17.70 -12.18
N LEU A 99 6.08 -18.25 -12.92
CA LEU A 99 4.95 -17.46 -13.45
C LEU A 99 4.17 -16.74 -12.35
N THR A 100 3.76 -17.43 -11.28
CA THR A 100 3.02 -16.80 -10.18
C THR A 100 3.85 -15.74 -9.47
N PHE A 101 5.15 -16.01 -9.31
CA PHE A 101 6.10 -15.03 -8.77
C PHE A 101 6.14 -13.76 -9.64
N TRP A 102 6.31 -13.88 -10.96
CA TRP A 102 6.38 -12.70 -11.83
C TRP A 102 5.07 -11.95 -11.95
N VAL A 103 3.93 -12.64 -11.95
CA VAL A 103 2.62 -11.99 -11.87
C VAL A 103 2.51 -11.17 -10.58
N TRP A 104 2.99 -11.70 -9.46
CA TRP A 104 3.03 -10.97 -8.19
C TRP A 104 3.92 -9.73 -8.24
N ILE A 105 5.15 -9.86 -8.75
CA ILE A 105 6.05 -8.72 -8.89
C ILE A 105 5.41 -7.63 -9.76
N ALA A 106 4.78 -8.00 -10.87
CA ALA A 106 4.08 -7.03 -11.73
C ALA A 106 2.94 -6.32 -10.99
N VAL A 107 2.06 -7.07 -10.31
CA VAL A 107 0.95 -6.50 -9.53
C VAL A 107 1.46 -5.57 -8.45
N ARG A 108 2.47 -5.98 -7.68
CA ARG A 108 3.01 -5.18 -6.58
C ARG A 108 3.68 -3.91 -7.08
N THR A 109 4.47 -3.98 -8.15
CA THR A 109 5.09 -2.79 -8.76
C THR A 109 4.05 -1.84 -9.31
N MET A 110 3.02 -2.34 -10.01
CA MET A 110 1.92 -1.50 -10.49
C MET A 110 1.22 -0.77 -9.35
N GLN A 111 0.95 -1.47 -8.24
CA GLN A 111 0.35 -0.86 -7.06
C GLN A 111 1.27 0.19 -6.42
N SER A 112 2.58 -0.07 -6.31
CA SER A 112 3.57 0.88 -5.77
C SER A 112 3.57 2.17 -6.58
N VAL A 113 3.58 2.04 -7.91
CA VAL A 113 3.52 3.19 -8.80
C VAL A 113 2.19 3.93 -8.65
N GLU A 114 1.07 3.21 -8.61
CA GLU A 114 -0.28 3.79 -8.49
C GLU A 114 -0.41 4.68 -7.24
N CYS A 115 0.00 4.18 -6.07
CA CYS A 115 -0.13 4.94 -4.83
C CYS A 115 0.80 6.17 -4.77
N HIS A 116 1.79 6.28 -5.66
CA HIS A 116 2.67 7.45 -5.77
C HIS A 116 2.36 8.34 -6.97
N LEU A 117 1.28 8.12 -7.73
CA LEU A 117 1.03 8.86 -8.96
C LEU A 117 0.87 10.38 -8.77
N GLY A 118 0.51 10.84 -7.57
CA GLY A 118 0.18 12.25 -7.30
C GLY A 118 -1.14 12.72 -7.94
N TYR A 119 -1.84 11.84 -8.66
CA TYR A 119 -3.11 12.11 -9.32
C TYR A 119 -4.18 11.11 -8.90
N ASP A 120 -5.37 11.61 -8.58
CA ASP A 120 -6.56 10.78 -8.40
C ASP A 120 -7.23 10.51 -9.75
N LEU A 121 -6.95 9.33 -10.31
CA LEU A 121 -7.46 8.92 -11.62
C LEU A 121 -8.82 8.23 -11.48
N PRO A 122 -9.77 8.47 -12.42
CA PRO A 122 -11.10 7.87 -12.36
C PRO A 122 -11.10 6.33 -12.43
N LEU A 123 -10.05 5.74 -13.00
CA LEU A 123 -9.85 4.29 -13.10
C LEU A 123 -8.90 3.72 -12.02
N SER A 124 -8.51 4.52 -11.02
CA SER A 124 -7.77 4.02 -9.86
C SER A 124 -8.59 2.95 -9.15
N LEU A 125 -7.92 1.91 -8.65
CA LEU A 125 -8.57 0.84 -7.88
C LEU A 125 -9.19 1.37 -6.58
N THR A 126 -8.70 2.50 -6.07
CA THR A 126 -9.30 3.27 -4.96
C THR A 126 -10.77 3.62 -5.18
N SER A 127 -11.15 3.88 -6.44
CA SER A 127 -12.55 4.20 -6.79
C SER A 127 -13.47 2.98 -6.75
N TRP A 128 -12.92 1.76 -6.78
CA TRP A 128 -13.69 0.51 -6.86
C TRP A 128 -13.62 -0.32 -5.58
N ILE A 129 -12.53 -0.18 -4.82
CA ILE A 129 -12.25 -0.97 -3.62
C ILE A 129 -12.10 0.00 -2.44
N PRO A 130 -13.05 0.02 -1.48
CA PRO A 130 -13.14 1.04 -0.42
C PRO A 130 -11.94 1.09 0.52
N PHE A 131 -11.23 -0.02 0.61
CA PHE A 131 -10.06 -0.17 1.48
C PHE A 131 -8.76 -0.21 0.68
N TRP A 132 -8.74 0.22 -0.58
CA TRP A 132 -7.51 0.26 -1.38
C TRP A 132 -6.66 1.47 -1.00
N GLY A 133 -5.36 1.22 -0.78
CA GLY A 133 -4.33 2.22 -0.59
C GLY A 133 -4.05 2.92 -1.92
N GLY A 134 -4.65 4.09 -2.08
CA GLY A 134 -4.58 4.88 -3.31
C GLY A 134 -3.64 6.08 -3.27
N PRO A 135 -3.49 6.79 -4.40
CA PRO A 135 -2.68 8.00 -4.48
C PRO A 135 -3.10 9.06 -3.47
N VAL A 136 -4.41 9.25 -3.26
CA VAL A 136 -4.91 10.25 -2.28
C VAL A 136 -4.55 9.89 -0.84
N HIS A 137 -4.53 8.60 -0.50
CA HIS A 137 -4.18 8.13 0.84
C HIS A 137 -2.69 8.35 1.12
N HIS A 138 -1.84 7.96 0.17
CA HIS A 138 -0.39 8.02 0.35
C HIS A 138 0.16 9.45 0.14
N ASP A 139 -0.41 10.25 -0.75
CA ASP A 139 -0.06 11.67 -0.87
C ASP A 139 -0.34 12.42 0.45
N PHE A 140 -1.44 12.09 1.15
CA PHE A 140 -1.69 12.63 2.49
C PHE A 140 -0.63 12.20 3.51
N HIS A 141 -0.09 10.98 3.40
CA HIS A 141 1.01 10.50 4.22
C HIS A 141 2.29 11.33 4.00
N HIS A 142 2.66 11.60 2.75
CA HIS A 142 3.82 12.46 2.44
C HIS A 142 3.67 13.89 3.00
N ILE A 143 2.45 14.42 3.04
CA ILE A 143 2.16 15.72 3.66
C ILE A 143 2.16 15.65 5.20
N LYS A 144 1.66 14.55 5.77
CA LYS A 144 1.56 14.29 7.21
C LYS A 144 2.17 12.93 7.57
N PRO A 145 3.51 12.85 7.73
CA PRO A 145 4.23 11.57 7.86
C PRO A 145 3.89 10.74 9.10
N ASP A 146 3.10 11.28 10.04
CA ASP A 146 2.74 10.62 11.30
C ASP A 146 1.43 9.81 11.25
N CYS A 147 0.85 9.62 10.07
CA CYS A 147 -0.40 8.89 9.83
C CYS A 147 -0.34 8.11 8.50
N ASN A 148 -1.31 7.25 8.19
CA ASN A 148 -1.45 6.60 6.87
C ASN A 148 -0.23 5.73 6.45
N TYR A 149 0.08 4.69 7.20
CA TYR A 149 1.25 3.84 6.94
C TYR A 149 0.99 2.71 5.93
N SER A 150 -0.25 2.36 5.63
CA SER A 150 -0.55 1.29 4.68
C SER A 150 -0.39 1.79 3.26
N THR A 151 0.19 0.96 2.40
CA THR A 151 0.35 1.26 0.98
C THR A 151 -0.65 0.51 0.14
N PHE A 152 -0.97 -0.75 0.46
CA PHE A 152 -1.81 -1.62 -0.37
C PHE A 152 -3.28 -1.59 0.05
N PHE A 153 -3.58 -1.85 1.33
CA PHE A 153 -4.93 -1.76 1.87
C PHE A 153 -4.98 -0.87 3.13
N THR A 154 -5.98 0.00 3.24
CA THR A 154 -6.15 0.94 4.36
C THR A 154 -6.64 0.27 5.66
N ILE A 155 -6.81 -1.05 5.64
CA ILE A 155 -7.40 -1.84 6.73
C ILE A 155 -6.59 -1.68 8.02
N TRP A 156 -5.26 -1.76 7.95
CA TRP A 156 -4.42 -1.69 9.14
C TRP A 156 -4.39 -0.30 9.74
N ASP A 157 -4.39 0.75 8.90
CA ASP A 157 -4.54 2.11 9.41
C ASP A 157 -5.87 2.31 10.13
N TRP A 158 -6.95 1.75 9.60
CA TRP A 158 -8.26 1.80 10.24
C TRP A 158 -8.26 1.04 11.58
N VAL A 159 -7.72 -0.19 11.60
CA VAL A 159 -7.63 -1.04 12.81
C VAL A 159 -6.83 -0.36 13.93
N PHE A 160 -5.70 0.27 13.59
CA PHE A 160 -4.81 0.89 14.56
C PHE A 160 -5.04 2.41 14.72
N GLY A 161 -6.03 2.97 14.04
CA GLY A 161 -6.43 4.38 14.13
C GLY A 161 -5.40 5.36 13.56
N THR A 162 -4.52 4.91 12.66
CA THR A 162 -3.50 5.76 12.03
C THR A 162 -4.01 6.50 10.79
N ASP A 163 -5.28 6.32 10.38
CA ASP A 163 -5.96 7.07 9.32
C ASP A 163 -6.93 8.17 9.80
N ILE A 164 -7.06 8.40 11.12
CA ILE A 164 -8.09 9.31 11.67
C ILE A 164 -8.00 10.71 11.04
N LYS A 165 -6.79 11.28 10.99
CA LYS A 165 -6.54 12.61 10.40
C LYS A 165 -6.91 12.66 8.91
N PHE A 166 -6.70 11.55 8.20
CA PHE A 166 -7.04 11.44 6.79
C PHE A 166 -8.54 11.45 6.59
N ARG A 167 -9.27 10.62 7.33
CA ARG A 167 -10.75 10.57 7.25
C ARG A 167 -11.39 11.92 7.59
N GLU A 168 -10.87 12.62 8.60
CA GLU A 168 -11.32 13.98 8.94
C GLU A 168 -11.08 14.96 7.78
N ALA A 169 -9.90 14.91 7.16
CA ALA A 169 -9.57 15.77 6.02
C ALA A 169 -10.46 15.48 4.80
N GLN A 170 -10.73 14.20 4.53
CA GLN A 170 -11.63 13.80 3.43
C GLN A 170 -13.08 14.20 3.71
N HIS A 171 -13.54 14.10 4.97
CA HIS A 171 -14.86 14.58 5.35
C HIS A 171 -15.02 16.08 5.08
N ILE A 172 -14.03 16.88 5.44
CA ILE A 172 -14.02 18.33 5.20
C ILE A 172 -14.06 18.62 3.70
N LYS A 173 -13.28 17.89 2.88
CA LYS A 173 -13.32 18.03 1.41
C LYS A 173 -14.70 17.70 0.86
N TYR A 174 -15.35 16.65 1.37
CA TYR A 174 -16.68 16.24 0.95
C TYR A 174 -17.73 17.32 1.24
N ILE A 175 -17.82 17.80 2.48
CA ILE A 175 -18.85 18.79 2.88
C ILE A 175 -18.62 20.17 2.25
N THR A 176 -17.39 20.49 1.83
CA THR A 176 -17.06 21.75 1.15
C THR A 176 -17.17 21.66 -0.38
N GLY A 177 -17.64 20.52 -0.92
CA GLY A 177 -17.81 20.33 -2.36
C GLY A 177 -16.50 20.13 -3.14
N LYS A 178 -15.39 19.85 -2.44
CA LYS A 178 -14.04 19.61 -3.03
C LYS A 178 -13.69 18.12 -3.11
N SER A 179 -14.69 17.26 -3.16
CA SER A 179 -14.52 15.80 -3.27
C SER A 179 -13.85 15.37 -4.57
N SER A 180 -13.14 14.25 -4.52
CA SER A 180 -12.36 13.62 -5.58
C SER A 180 -13.09 12.41 -6.21
N TRP A 181 -12.44 11.72 -7.15
CA TRP A 181 -12.99 10.51 -7.79
C TRP A 181 -12.99 9.32 -6.85
N SER A 182 -11.92 9.17 -6.09
CA SER A 182 -11.77 8.13 -5.05
C SER A 182 -12.81 8.22 -3.93
N ASP A 183 -13.52 9.35 -3.80
CA ASP A 183 -14.63 9.52 -2.83
C ASP A 183 -15.96 8.87 -3.27
N ILE A 184 -16.01 8.22 -4.44
CA ILE A 184 -17.26 7.69 -5.01
C ILE A 184 -18.03 6.79 -4.04
N ILE A 185 -17.35 5.98 -3.24
CA ILE A 185 -17.99 5.07 -2.28
C ILE A 185 -18.65 5.86 -1.14
N TYR A 186 -18.03 6.95 -0.68
CA TYR A 186 -18.61 7.84 0.32
C TYR A 186 -19.79 8.63 -0.27
N LYS A 187 -19.69 9.07 -1.54
CA LYS A 187 -20.78 9.73 -2.27
C LYS A 187 -21.99 8.82 -2.45
N LEU A 188 -21.75 7.53 -2.65
CA LEU A 188 -22.79 6.50 -2.75
C LEU A 188 -23.34 6.05 -1.40
N GLY A 189 -22.84 6.58 -0.28
CA GLY A 189 -23.26 6.20 1.07
C GLY A 189 -22.84 4.78 1.50
N LEU A 190 -21.90 4.18 0.77
CA LEU A 190 -21.38 2.83 1.03
C LEU A 190 -20.27 2.82 2.10
N ALA A 191 -19.74 3.99 2.45
CA ALA A 191 -18.81 4.21 3.55
C ALA A 191 -19.14 5.54 4.24
N SER A 192 -18.82 5.65 5.54
CA SER A 192 -19.07 6.87 6.32
C SER A 192 -17.79 7.50 6.84
N TYR A 193 -17.75 8.83 6.81
CA TYR A 193 -16.72 9.58 7.52
C TYR A 193 -17.05 9.59 9.01
N VAL A 194 -16.24 8.94 9.84
CA VAL A 194 -16.44 8.95 11.29
C VAL A 194 -16.02 10.31 11.84
N ASN A 195 -16.96 11.05 12.42
CA ASN A 195 -16.71 12.32 13.08
C ASN A 195 -16.46 12.10 14.59
N ASN A 196 -15.19 12.08 15.01
CA ASN A 196 -14.84 11.93 16.43
C ASN A 196 -15.18 13.15 17.30
N SER A 197 -15.54 14.30 16.69
CA SER A 197 -16.01 15.45 17.48
C SER A 197 -17.36 15.23 18.16
N GLN A 198 -18.17 14.25 17.70
CA GLN A 198 -19.37 13.80 18.40
C GLN A 198 -19.04 12.76 19.50
N SER A 199 -18.11 11.83 19.25
CA SER A 199 -17.75 10.79 20.21
C SER A 199 -17.00 11.32 21.44
N GLU A 200 -16.20 12.38 21.30
CA GLU A 200 -15.57 13.06 22.44
C GLU A 200 -16.55 13.90 23.27
N LYS A 201 -17.61 14.45 22.65
CA LYS A 201 -18.68 15.15 23.37
C LYS A 201 -19.55 14.18 24.16
N GLU A 202 -19.81 12.99 23.64
CA GLU A 202 -20.53 11.93 24.35
C GLU A 202 -19.70 11.35 25.51
N LYS A 203 -18.38 11.22 25.36
CA LYS A 203 -17.48 10.75 26.45
C LYS A 203 -17.23 11.78 27.55
N LYS A 204 -17.35 13.08 27.27
CA LYS A 204 -17.23 14.15 28.29
C LYS A 204 -18.58 14.55 28.89
N GLY A 205 -19.69 13.95 28.44
CA GLY A 205 -21.05 14.19 28.90
C GLY A 205 -21.63 13.12 29.82
N ASN A 206 -20.82 12.15 30.26
CA ASN A 206 -21.15 11.13 31.28
C ASN A 206 -20.25 11.27 32.49
#